data_AF-A0A944NIB1-F1
#
_entry.id   AF-A0A944NIB1-F1
#
_cell.length_a   1.000
_cell.length_b   1.000
_cell.length_c   1.000
_cell.angle_alpha   90.00
_cell.angle_beta   90.00
_cell.angle_gamma   90.00
#
_symmetry.space_group_name_H-M   'P 1'
#
loop_
_entity.id
_entity.type
_entity.pdbx_description
1 polymer ?
#
loop_
_entity_poly.entity_id
_entity_poly.type
_entity_poly.pdbx_seq_one_letter_code
_entity_poly.pdbx_strand_id
1 'polypeptide(L)'
;MSEAVEGRLVNEDGASRLRTVAISIGVSLVVLTAIITLTYQLVDPTHGWLGSLGVGLGASIWLCVLAGAVVGNGIHELRHERAAKQ
;
A
#
# COMPACT_ATOMS: atom_id res chain seq x y z
N MET A 1 0.00 40.50 -17.10
CA MET A 1 1.17 39.61 -17.21
C MET A 1 0.73 38.28 -16.65
N SER A 2 0.56 37.28 -17.52
CA SER A 2 -0.14 36.04 -17.22
C SER A 2 0.66 35.22 -16.20
N GLU A 3 0.12 35.04 -14.99
CA GLU A 3 0.53 33.96 -14.10
C GLU A 3 0.30 32.65 -14.86
N ALA A 4 1.39 32.04 -15.32
CA ALA A 4 1.37 30.65 -15.71
C ALA A 4 1.11 29.87 -14.42
N VAL A 5 -0.16 29.62 -14.12
CA VAL A 5 -0.56 28.62 -13.12
C VAL A 5 0.03 27.31 -13.60
N GLU A 6 1.17 26.97 -13.02
CA GLU A 6 1.93 25.77 -13.29
C GLU A 6 0.97 24.59 -13.14
N GLY A 7 0.60 23.97 -14.26
CA GLY A 7 -0.38 22.88 -14.36
C GLY A 7 0.13 21.57 -13.78
N ARG A 8 0.74 21.61 -12.58
CA ARG A 8 1.16 20.44 -11.82
C ARG A 8 0.08 20.12 -10.82
N LEU A 9 -0.63 19.02 -11.06
CA LEU A 9 -1.58 18.44 -10.11
C LEU A 9 -0.91 18.06 -8.78
N VAL A 10 0.43 17.89 -8.74
CA VAL A 10 1.19 17.44 -7.56
C VAL A 10 2.59 18.07 -7.52
N ASN A 11 2.98 18.65 -6.38
CA ASN A 11 4.35 19.11 -6.09
C ASN A 11 5.34 17.93 -5.99
N GLU A 12 6.65 18.18 -6.04
CA GLU A 12 7.67 17.10 -6.09
C GLU A 12 7.60 16.22 -4.83
N ASP A 13 7.37 16.84 -3.68
CA ASP A 13 7.12 16.15 -2.41
C ASP A 13 5.85 15.32 -2.43
N GLY A 14 4.78 15.85 -3.03
CA GLY A 14 3.52 15.13 -3.20
C GLY A 14 3.69 13.90 -4.08
N ALA A 15 4.48 13.98 -5.14
CA ALA A 15 4.75 12.88 -6.05
C ALA A 15 5.59 11.78 -5.37
N SER A 16 6.58 12.18 -4.56
CA SER A 16 7.38 11.26 -3.73
C SER A 16 6.53 10.53 -2.69
N ARG A 17 5.59 11.24 -2.05
CA ARG A 17 4.63 10.65 -1.11
C ARG A 17 3.68 9.66 -1.81
N LEU A 18 3.10 10.06 -2.94
CA LEU A 18 2.21 9.20 -3.74
C LEU A 18 2.92 7.93 -4.20
N ARG A 19 4.18 8.03 -4.64
CA ARG A 19 4.99 6.86 -5.00
C ARG A 19 5.23 5.94 -3.82
N THR A 20 5.56 6.50 -2.66
CA THR A 20 5.78 5.72 -1.43
C THR A 20 4.50 4.98 -1.00
N VAL A 21 3.36 5.67 -1.06
CA VAL A 21 2.04 5.09 -0.77
C VAL A 21 1.65 4.01 -1.79
N ALA A 22 1.88 4.23 -3.08
CA ALA A 22 1.58 3.24 -4.11
C ALA A 22 2.42 1.95 -3.92
N ILE A 23 3.71 2.11 -3.57
CA ILE A 23 4.58 0.97 -3.28
C ILE A 23 4.11 0.23 -2.02
N SER A 24 3.77 0.94 -0.94
CA SER A 24 3.29 0.30 0.28
C SER A 24 1.95 -0.40 0.08
N ILE A 25 1.05 0.10 -0.77
CA ILE A 25 -0.18 -0.61 -1.17
C ILE A 25 0.17 -1.92 -1.87
N GLY A 26 1.07 -1.88 -2.85
CA GLY A 26 1.50 -3.09 -3.58
C GLY A 26 2.13 -4.14 -2.66
N VAL A 27 3.02 -3.72 -1.76
CA VAL A 27 3.63 -4.63 -0.76
C VAL A 27 2.58 -5.18 0.19
N SER A 28 1.68 -4.33 0.69
CA SER A 28 0.59 -4.74 1.59
C SER A 28 -0.33 -5.75 0.92
N LEU A 29 -0.62 -5.59 -0.37
CA LEU A 29 -1.45 -6.53 -1.12
C LEU A 29 -0.83 -7.92 -1.13
N VAL A 30 0.47 -8.03 -1.44
CA VAL A 30 1.17 -9.32 -1.49
C VAL A 30 1.22 -9.97 -0.10
N VAL A 31 1.58 -9.18 0.92
CA VAL A 31 1.71 -9.68 2.30
C VAL A 31 0.37 -10.12 2.87
N LEU A 32 -0.67 -9.30 2.74
CA LEU A 32 -2.02 -9.64 3.21
C LEU A 32 -2.58 -10.86 2.46
N THR A 33 -2.37 -10.93 1.15
CA THR A 33 -2.84 -12.08 0.35
C THR A 33 -2.19 -13.36 0.86
N ALA A 34 -0.87 -13.35 1.07
CA ALA A 34 -0.16 -14.51 1.58
C ALA A 34 -0.65 -14.93 2.97
N ILE A 35 -0.77 -13.98 3.91
CA ILE A 35 -1.21 -14.25 5.28
C ILE A 35 -2.64 -14.79 5.32
N ILE A 36 -3.57 -14.15 4.62
CA ILE A 36 -4.98 -14.54 4.62
C ILE A 36 -5.14 -15.90 3.92
N THR A 37 -4.46 -16.13 2.80
CA THR A 37 -4.48 -17.42 2.09
C THR A 37 -3.96 -18.54 2.99
N LEU A 38 -2.80 -18.34 3.64
CA LEU A 38 -2.22 -19.34 4.54
C LEU A 38 -3.13 -19.61 5.74
N THR A 39 -3.67 -18.55 6.36
CA THR A 39 -4.59 -18.67 7.48
C THR A 39 -5.85 -19.44 7.09
N TYR A 40 -6.43 -19.12 5.92
CA TYR A 40 -7.61 -19.81 5.42
C TYR A 40 -7.33 -21.29 5.15
N GLN A 41 -6.18 -21.62 4.56
CA GLN A 41 -5.78 -23.02 4.35
C GLN A 41 -5.58 -23.79 5.66
N LEU A 42 -5.11 -23.12 6.72
CA LEU A 42 -4.93 -23.74 8.04
C LEU A 42 -6.26 -23.96 8.77
N VAL A 43 -7.26 -23.11 8.51
CA VAL A 43 -8.59 -23.20 9.12
C VAL A 43 -9.45 -24.24 8.40
N ASP A 44 -9.45 -24.23 7.08
CA ASP A 44 -10.24 -25.14 6.26
C ASP A 44 -9.43 -25.67 5.07
N PRO A 45 -8.70 -26.78 5.24
CA PRO A 45 -7.86 -27.33 4.18
C PRO A 45 -8.66 -27.97 3.04
N THR A 46 -9.99 -28.09 3.16
CA THR A 46 -10.83 -28.84 2.20
C THR A 46 -11.15 -28.04 0.93
N HIS A 47 -11.11 -26.70 1.00
CA HIS A 47 -11.41 -25.80 -0.11
C HIS A 47 -10.29 -25.70 -1.16
N GLY A 48 -9.13 -26.31 -0.88
CA GLY A 48 -7.98 -26.32 -1.75
C GLY A 48 -7.29 -24.96 -1.89
N TRP A 49 -6.10 -24.97 -2.48
CA TRP A 49 -5.27 -23.77 -2.63
C TRP A 49 -5.90 -22.67 -3.48
N LEU A 50 -6.69 -23.04 -4.49
CA LEU A 50 -7.32 -22.08 -5.39
C LEU A 50 -8.44 -21.28 -4.70
N GLY A 51 -9.27 -21.95 -3.89
CA GLY A 51 -10.28 -21.29 -3.06
C GLY A 51 -9.66 -20.36 -2.02
N SER A 52 -8.60 -20.84 -1.37
CA SER A 52 -7.83 -20.07 -0.39
C SER A 52 -7.19 -18.81 -0.97
N LEU A 53 -6.62 -18.90 -2.19
CA LEU A 53 -6.10 -17.75 -2.91
C LEU A 53 -7.20 -16.78 -3.31
N GLY A 54 -8.38 -17.28 -3.69
CA GLY A 54 -9.55 -16.45 -3.99
C GLY A 54 -9.99 -15.61 -2.78
N VAL A 55 -10.07 -16.23 -1.60
CA VAL A 55 -10.38 -15.53 -0.35
C VAL A 55 -9.28 -14.55 0.02
N GLY A 56 -8.01 -14.97 -0.08
CA GLY A 56 -6.85 -14.14 0.18
C GLY A 56 -6.84 -12.88 -0.69
N LEU A 57 -6.93 -13.03 -2.01
CA LEU A 57 -6.95 -11.89 -2.94
C LEU A 57 -8.19 -11.01 -2.75
N GLY A 58 -9.36 -11.64 -2.58
CA GLY A 58 -10.63 -10.92 -2.42
C GLY A 58 -10.63 -10.00 -1.20
N ALA A 59 -10.12 -10.48 -0.06
CA ALA A 59 -9.99 -9.67 1.14
C ALA A 59 -8.87 -8.61 1.01
N SER A 60 -7.73 -8.99 0.43
CA SER A 60 -6.52 -8.16 0.41
C SER A 60 -6.63 -6.96 -0.52
N ILE A 61 -7.39 -7.04 -1.61
CA ILE A 61 -7.63 -5.93 -2.53
C ILE A 61 -8.19 -4.69 -1.84
N TRP A 62 -9.05 -4.89 -0.83
CA TRP A 62 -9.64 -3.80 -0.06
C TRP A 62 -8.74 -3.34 1.07
N LEU A 63 -8.13 -4.29 1.78
CA LEU A 63 -7.30 -4.01 2.94
C LEU A 63 -5.95 -3.36 2.58
N CYS A 64 -5.39 -3.67 1.40
CA CYS A 64 -4.08 -3.16 1.00
C CYS A 64 -4.08 -1.64 0.78
N VAL A 65 -5.21 -1.05 0.38
CA VAL A 65 -5.32 0.41 0.19
C VAL A 65 -5.19 1.14 1.53
N LEU A 66 -5.90 0.66 2.56
CA LEU A 66 -5.84 1.22 3.90
C LEU A 66 -4.46 1.00 4.54
N ALA A 67 -3.96 -0.23 4.50
CA ALA A 67 -2.65 -0.58 5.06
C ALA A 67 -1.52 0.20 4.36
N GLY A 68 -1.56 0.26 3.03
CA GLY A 68 -0.59 0.99 2.24
C GLY A 68 -0.64 2.50 2.46
N ALA A 69 -1.83 3.11 2.58
CA ALA A 69 -1.95 4.53 2.89
C ALA A 69 -1.35 4.88 4.27
N VAL A 70 -1.65 4.09 5.31
CA VAL A 70 -1.10 4.31 6.66
C VAL A 70 0.41 4.14 6.68
N VAL A 71 0.91 3.00 6.16
CA VAL A 71 2.35 2.69 6.14
C VAL A 71 3.10 3.68 5.25
N GLY A 72 2.55 4.04 4.09
CA GLY A 72 3.17 4.96 3.15
C GLY A 72 3.29 6.38 3.71
N ASN A 73 2.26 6.83 4.44
CA ASN A 73 2.30 8.11 5.15
C ASN A 73 3.36 8.09 6.27
N GLY A 74 3.40 7.04 7.09
CA GLY A 74 4.40 6.90 8.15
C GLY A 74 5.84 6.84 7.63
N ILE A 75 6.08 6.13 6.53
CA ILE A 75 7.41 6.09 5.88
C ILE A 75 7.83 7.48 5.38
N HIS A 76 6.89 8.25 4.82
CA HIS A 76 7.17 9.61 4.37
C HIS A 76 7.57 10.53 5.54
N GLU A 77 6.80 10.48 6.63
CA GLU A 77 7.08 11.27 7.84
C GLU A 77 8.43 10.91 8.47
N LEU A 78 8.74 9.62 8.59
CA LEU A 78 10.04 9.14 9.08
C LEU A 78 11.21 9.60 8.21
N ARG A 79 11.03 9.69 6.88
CA ARG A 79 12.06 10.19 5.97
C ARG A 79 12.25 11.69 6.13
N HIS A 80 11.17 12.44 6.30
CA HIS A 80 11.21 13.88 6.54
C HIS A 80 11.91 14.21 7.87
N GLU A 81 11.60 13.49 8.95
CA GLU A 81 12.29 13.65 10.23
C GLU A 81 13.78 13.33 10.18
N ARG A 82 14.18 12.32 9.41
CA ARG A 82 15.60 11.97 9.22
C ARG A 82 16.36 13.04 8.43
N ALA A 83 15.72 13.61 7.41
CA ALA A 83 16.30 14.71 6.64
C ALA A 83 16.42 16.00 7.45
N ALA A 84 15.49 16.28 8.37
CA ALA A 84 15.54 17.45 9.25
C ALA A 84 16.54 17.32 10.41
N LYS A 85 17.02 16.11 10.72
CA LYS A 85 18.03 15.84 11.77
C LYS A 85 19.47 15.78 11.22
N GLN A 86 19.66 15.85 9.91
CA GLN A 86 20.98 16.00 9.27
C GLN A 86 21.26 17.48 9.00
#